data_AF-U4V251-F1
#
_entry.id   AF-U4V251-F1
#
_cell.length_a   1.000
_cell.length_b   1.000
_cell.length_c   1.000
_cell.angle_alpha   90.00
_cell.angle_beta   90.00
_cell.angle_gamma   90.00
#
_symmetry.space_group_name_H-M   'P 1'
#
loop_
_entity.id
_entity.type
_entity.pdbx_description
1 polymer ?
#
loop_
_entity_poly.entity_id
_entity_poly.type
_entity_poly.pdbx_seq_one_letter_code
_entity_poly.pdbx_strand_id
1 'polypeptide(L)'
;MDFGVASFWSGSDLSYFEHLCMKSFVDNGYKFHLFTKGPVDNIPDYVEHHDAGEIYQQSDIQSADMCYSNGIYSDIWRVHLLQKTEFMWVDLDVHCLRPIDYEKEFYFGINYKKGTVNNCVLKIPRYSVALHLVRNFHKARVPIPFWWRKQRLDPILDQISQGDLPTLNSLPLTTTGPNMLTWALRTKGEINNGQHFSRYWHFESVLNH
;
A
#
# COMPACT_ATOMS: atom_id res chain seq x y z
N MET A 1 16.40 11.57 -14.75
CA MET A 1 15.13 10.83 -14.92
C MET A 1 14.11 11.59 -14.10
N ASP A 2 12.96 11.96 -14.65
CA ASP A 2 12.01 12.87 -13.98
C ASP A 2 10.80 12.13 -13.35
N PHE A 3 10.93 10.82 -13.13
CA PHE A 3 9.85 10.02 -12.57
C PHE A 3 9.80 10.14 -11.04
N GLY A 4 8.60 10.39 -10.50
CA GLY A 4 8.35 10.57 -9.07
C GLY A 4 7.97 9.27 -8.38
N VAL A 5 8.56 9.03 -7.21
CA VAL A 5 8.12 8.01 -6.26
C VAL A 5 7.56 8.69 -5.02
N ALA A 6 6.57 8.08 -4.39
CA ALA A 6 5.93 8.66 -3.22
C ALA A 6 5.72 7.65 -2.10
N SER A 7 5.87 8.14 -0.87
CA SER A 7 5.61 7.40 0.36
C SER A 7 4.76 8.21 1.32
N PHE A 8 4.13 7.51 2.25
CA PHE A 8 3.39 8.11 3.36
C PHE A 8 4.05 7.78 4.69
N TRP A 9 4.09 8.77 5.58
CA TRP A 9 4.59 8.63 6.95
C TRP A 9 3.63 9.25 7.97
N SER A 10 3.39 8.51 9.05
CA SER A 10 2.58 8.96 10.18
C SER A 10 3.21 8.43 11.46
N GLY A 11 4.09 9.24 12.03
CA GLY A 11 4.88 8.88 13.19
C GLY A 11 5.67 10.07 13.71
N SER A 12 6.64 9.78 14.58
CA SER A 12 7.67 10.74 15.00
C SER A 12 8.66 11.02 13.86
N ASP A 13 9.79 11.63 14.19
CA ASP A 13 10.91 11.79 13.27
C ASP A 13 11.33 10.46 12.61
N LEU A 14 11.82 10.60 11.38
CA LEU A 14 12.32 9.50 10.56
C LEU A 14 13.59 8.94 11.20
N SER A 15 13.75 7.62 11.23
CA SER A 15 15.01 7.03 11.64
C SER A 15 16.02 7.04 10.49
N TYR A 16 17.25 6.64 10.79
CA TYR A 16 18.28 6.41 9.79
C TYR A 16 17.81 5.47 8.66
N PHE A 17 16.91 4.54 8.99
CA PHE A 17 16.44 3.53 8.07
C PHE A 17 15.52 4.08 6.99
N GLU A 18 14.55 4.93 7.34
CA GLU A 18 13.71 5.61 6.37
C GLU A 18 14.55 6.57 5.52
N HIS A 19 15.53 7.27 6.11
CA HIS A 19 16.47 8.10 5.36
C HIS A 19 17.26 7.29 4.32
N LEU A 20 17.76 6.11 4.70
CA LEU A 20 18.49 5.21 3.81
C LEU A 20 17.59 4.74 2.64
N CYS A 21 16.36 4.36 2.93
CA CYS A 21 15.41 3.93 1.90
C CYS A 21 15.12 5.05 0.91
N MET A 22 14.78 6.26 1.39
CA MET A 22 14.54 7.41 0.51
C MET A 22 15.78 7.75 -0.33
N LYS A 23 16.97 7.78 0.31
CA LYS A 23 18.23 8.08 -0.36
C LYS A 23 18.53 7.10 -1.49
N SER A 24 18.23 5.82 -1.30
CA SER A 24 18.46 4.80 -2.34
C SER A 24 17.65 5.04 -3.62
N PHE A 25 16.43 5.56 -3.51
CA PHE A 25 15.64 5.93 -4.68
C PHE A 25 16.20 7.19 -5.36
N VAL A 26 16.60 8.19 -4.58
CA VAL A 26 17.24 9.41 -5.11
C VAL A 26 18.54 9.08 -5.85
N ASP A 27 19.36 8.17 -5.30
CA ASP A 27 20.60 7.72 -5.93
C ASP A 27 20.37 6.93 -7.23
N ASN A 28 19.19 6.31 -7.38
CA ASN A 28 18.75 5.69 -8.63
C ASN A 28 18.07 6.68 -9.58
N GLY A 29 18.05 7.98 -9.25
CA GLY A 29 17.60 9.07 -10.12
C GLY A 29 16.11 9.39 -10.04
N TYR A 30 15.39 8.94 -9.00
CA TYR A 30 13.99 9.28 -8.77
C TYR A 30 13.84 10.60 -8.00
N LYS A 31 12.76 11.34 -8.26
CA LYS A 31 12.29 12.40 -7.35
C LYS A 31 11.48 11.75 -6.24
N PHE A 32 11.88 11.97 -4.99
CA PHE A 32 11.21 11.36 -3.85
C PHE A 32 10.24 12.36 -3.21
N HIS A 33 8.96 11.98 -3.14
CA HIS A 33 7.90 12.76 -2.50
C HIS A 33 7.47 12.08 -1.20
N LEU A 34 7.69 12.74 -0.07
CA LEU A 34 7.26 12.26 1.23
C LEU A 34 6.01 13.02 1.68
N PHE A 35 4.93 12.27 1.88
CA PHE A 35 3.68 12.79 2.42
C PHE A 35 3.58 12.46 3.91
N THR A 36 3.53 13.48 4.77
CA THR A 36 3.45 13.24 6.22
C THR A 36 2.09 13.59 6.78
N LYS A 37 1.67 12.84 7.80
CA LYS A 37 0.56 13.21 8.69
C LYS A 37 1.13 13.71 10.00
N GLY A 38 1.18 15.02 10.16
CA GLY A 38 1.80 15.67 11.31
C GLY A 38 3.25 16.13 11.04
N PRO A 39 3.87 16.80 12.02
CA PRO A 39 5.21 17.34 11.91
C PRO A 39 6.27 16.23 11.90
N VAL A 40 7.31 16.43 11.09
CA VAL A 40 8.52 15.59 11.01
C VAL A 40 9.68 16.55 10.78
N ASP A 41 10.59 16.68 11.75
CA ASP A 41 11.57 17.78 11.74
C ASP A 41 12.82 17.46 10.94
N ASN A 42 13.07 16.18 10.65
CA ASN A 42 14.31 15.70 10.05
C ASN A 42 14.14 15.16 8.62
N ILE A 43 13.26 15.77 7.82
CA ILE A 43 13.11 15.45 6.40
C ILE A 43 14.35 15.95 5.63
N PRO A 44 15.06 15.11 4.86
CA PRO A 44 16.24 15.55 4.11
C PRO A 44 15.89 16.51 2.96
N ASP A 45 16.75 17.50 2.69
CA ASP A 45 16.55 18.53 1.65
C ASP A 45 16.36 17.98 0.22
N TYR A 46 16.80 16.75 -0.04
CA TYR A 46 16.64 16.09 -1.34
C TYR A 46 15.30 15.36 -1.49
N VAL A 47 14.42 15.44 -0.50
CA VAL A 47 13.06 14.87 -0.50
C VAL A 47 12.06 16.01 -0.57
N GLU A 48 11.11 15.93 -1.50
CA GLU A 48 10.00 16.89 -1.54
C GLU A 48 8.95 16.52 -0.48
N HIS A 49 8.68 17.43 0.43
CA HIS A 49 7.69 17.25 1.49
C HIS A 49 6.30 17.77 1.08
N HIS A 50 5.27 17.01 1.42
CA HIS A 50 3.86 17.31 1.11
C HIS A 50 2.95 16.96 2.30
N ASP A 51 1.79 17.61 2.41
CA ASP A 51 0.78 17.24 3.41
C ASP A 51 0.02 15.98 2.94
N ALA A 52 -0.01 14.93 3.76
CA ALA A 52 -0.71 13.69 3.41
C ALA A 52 -2.22 13.86 3.15
N GLY A 53 -2.83 14.91 3.69
CA GLY A 53 -4.20 15.31 3.46
C GLY A 53 -4.51 15.73 2.02
N GLU A 54 -3.52 16.16 1.24
CA GLU A 54 -3.72 16.47 -0.19
C GLU A 54 -4.20 15.23 -0.98
N ILE A 55 -3.72 14.06 -0.58
CA ILE A 55 -4.09 12.78 -1.18
C ILE A 55 -5.33 12.19 -0.53
N TYR A 56 -5.35 12.12 0.80
CA TYR A 56 -6.47 11.55 1.52
C TYR A 56 -6.52 12.08 2.95
N GLN A 57 -7.58 12.83 3.23
CA GLN A 57 -8.00 13.17 4.59
C GLN A 57 -9.09 12.22 5.00
N GLN A 58 -9.19 11.97 6.30
CA GLN A 58 -10.23 11.19 6.96
C GLN A 58 -10.04 9.68 6.89
N SER A 59 -9.90 9.07 8.05
CA SER A 59 -10.25 7.67 8.21
C SER A 59 -10.62 7.46 9.67
N ASP A 60 -11.81 6.96 9.94
CA ASP A 60 -12.24 6.54 11.28
C ASP A 60 -11.56 5.21 11.68
N ILE A 61 -10.28 5.06 11.31
CA ILE A 61 -9.48 3.86 11.52
C ILE A 61 -8.82 4.03 12.88
N GLN A 62 -9.58 3.64 13.91
CA GLN A 62 -9.10 3.56 15.27
C GLN A 62 -9.15 2.11 15.72
N SER A 63 -8.02 1.59 16.19
CA SER A 63 -7.95 0.31 16.91
C SER A 63 -7.00 0.46 18.10
N ALA A 64 -7.04 -0.51 19.02
CA ALA A 64 -6.12 -0.52 20.17
C ALA A 64 -4.65 -0.73 19.75
N ASP A 65 -4.40 -1.28 18.56
CA ASP A 65 -3.08 -1.47 17.99
C ASP A 65 -2.83 -0.40 16.92
N MET A 66 -2.02 0.59 17.29
CA MET A 66 -1.65 1.70 16.42
C MET A 66 -0.88 1.25 15.17
N CYS A 67 -0.02 0.23 15.27
CA CYS A 67 0.71 -0.30 14.11
C CYS A 67 -0.27 -0.92 13.11
N TYR A 68 -1.21 -1.73 13.60
CA TYR A 68 -2.23 -2.33 12.77
C TYR A 68 -3.12 -1.27 12.07
N SER A 69 -3.60 -0.26 12.81
CA SER A 69 -4.39 0.83 12.23
C SER A 69 -3.60 1.67 11.23
N ASN A 70 -2.32 1.91 11.47
CA ASN A 70 -1.44 2.62 10.52
C ASN A 70 -1.24 1.81 9.23
N GLY A 71 -1.14 0.48 9.33
CA GLY A 71 -1.08 -0.41 8.16
C GLY A 71 -2.32 -0.29 7.27
N ILE A 72 -3.52 -0.32 7.86
CA ILE A 72 -4.77 -0.15 7.12
C ILE A 72 -4.86 1.26 6.51
N TYR A 73 -4.49 2.30 7.28
CA TYR A 73 -4.47 3.66 6.77
C TYR A 73 -3.57 3.76 5.54
N SER A 74 -2.37 3.19 5.61
CA SER A 74 -1.41 3.17 4.51
C SER A 74 -1.94 2.40 3.29
N ASP A 75 -2.66 1.29 3.49
CA ASP A 75 -3.33 0.55 2.41
C ASP A 75 -4.38 1.38 1.68
N ILE A 76 -5.15 2.21 2.40
CA ILE A 76 -6.15 3.09 1.79
C ILE A 76 -5.48 4.28 1.11
N TRP A 77 -4.53 4.90 1.81
CA TRP A 77 -3.85 6.10 1.35
C TRP A 77 -3.12 5.84 0.04
N ARG A 78 -2.40 4.71 -0.10
CA ARG A 78 -1.70 4.36 -1.35
C ARG A 78 -2.65 4.17 -2.53
N VAL A 79 -3.86 3.64 -2.31
CA VAL A 79 -4.87 3.52 -3.37
C VAL A 79 -5.34 4.90 -3.82
N HIS A 80 -5.51 5.83 -2.88
CA HIS A 80 -5.84 7.22 -3.19
C HIS A 80 -4.71 7.96 -3.93
N LEU A 81 -3.45 7.71 -3.54
CA LEU A 81 -2.28 8.22 -4.25
C LEU A 81 -2.30 7.80 -5.71
N LEU A 82 -2.37 6.48 -5.96
CA LEU A 82 -2.33 5.90 -7.31
C LEU A 82 -3.50 6.34 -8.21
N GLN A 83 -4.62 6.77 -7.62
CA GLN A 83 -5.75 7.32 -8.38
C GLN A 83 -5.62 8.82 -8.68
N LYS A 84 -4.86 9.56 -7.87
CA LYS A 84 -4.75 11.02 -7.98
C LYS A 84 -3.50 11.47 -8.74
N THR A 85 -2.43 10.69 -8.69
CA THR A 85 -1.12 11.06 -9.22
C THR A 85 -0.59 10.02 -10.21
N GLU A 86 0.54 10.33 -10.84
CA GLU A 86 1.31 9.38 -11.67
C GLU A 86 2.49 8.78 -10.90
N PHE A 87 2.55 9.00 -9.57
CA PHE A 87 3.66 8.49 -8.75
C PHE A 87 3.58 6.98 -8.59
N MET A 88 4.75 6.36 -8.46
CA MET A 88 4.85 5.01 -7.93
C MET A 88 4.87 5.06 -6.41
N TRP A 89 3.99 4.29 -5.78
CA TRP A 89 4.02 4.07 -4.34
C TRP A 89 5.21 3.20 -3.95
N VAL A 90 5.91 3.59 -2.88
CA VAL A 90 6.95 2.78 -2.23
C VAL A 90 6.79 2.86 -0.70
N ASP A 91 6.87 1.73 -0.01
CA ASP A 91 6.93 1.71 1.46
C ASP A 91 8.31 2.26 1.92
N LEU A 92 8.35 2.85 3.12
CA LEU A 92 9.57 3.48 3.67
C LEU A 92 10.58 2.48 4.27
N ASP A 93 10.33 1.19 4.09
CA ASP A 93 11.21 0.07 4.41
C ASP A 93 11.64 -0.71 3.15
N VAL A 94 11.61 -0.04 2.00
CA VAL A 94 12.07 -0.58 0.72
C VAL A 94 13.35 0.12 0.26
N HIS A 95 14.40 -0.67 0.07
CA HIS A 95 15.67 -0.21 -0.48
C HIS A 95 15.72 -0.43 -1.99
N CYS A 96 15.96 0.63 -2.77
CA CYS A 96 16.08 0.58 -4.22
C CYS A 96 17.49 0.12 -4.61
N LEU A 97 17.60 -1.10 -5.15
CA LEU A 97 18.90 -1.67 -5.56
C LEU A 97 19.30 -1.23 -6.97
N ARG A 98 18.31 -1.05 -7.85
CA ARG A 98 18.47 -0.68 -9.26
C ARG A 98 17.25 0.09 -9.73
N PRO A 99 17.36 0.88 -10.81
CA PRO A 99 16.21 1.54 -11.38
C PRO A 99 15.13 0.52 -11.78
N ILE A 100 13.91 0.86 -11.39
CA ILE A 100 12.65 0.23 -11.77
C ILE A 100 12.24 0.75 -13.16
N ASP A 101 11.79 -0.17 -14.00
CA ASP A 101 11.26 0.15 -15.33
C ASP A 101 9.94 0.92 -15.20
N TYR A 102 10.05 2.26 -15.22
CA TYR A 102 8.94 3.18 -15.04
C TYR A 102 8.18 3.45 -16.35
N GLU A 103 8.65 2.95 -17.50
CA GLU A 103 7.92 3.05 -18.77
C GLU A 103 6.73 2.07 -18.82
N LYS A 104 6.81 0.97 -18.06
CA LYS A 104 5.68 0.07 -17.89
C LYS A 104 4.54 0.72 -17.12
N GLU A 105 3.32 0.56 -17.62
CA GLU A 105 2.12 1.09 -16.98
C GLU A 105 1.85 0.43 -15.62
N PHE A 106 2.11 -0.87 -15.52
CA PHE A 106 1.98 -1.64 -14.27
C PHE A 106 3.35 -2.07 -13.75
N TYR A 107 3.55 -1.89 -12.45
CA TYR A 107 4.71 -2.39 -11.75
C TYR A 107 4.32 -2.81 -10.33
N PHE A 108 4.37 -4.10 -10.06
CA PHE A 108 4.19 -4.65 -8.71
C PHE A 108 4.81 -6.05 -8.64
N GLY A 109 5.26 -6.43 -7.46
CA GLY A 109 5.86 -7.73 -7.20
C GLY A 109 4.81 -8.82 -7.02
N ILE A 110 5.04 -10.02 -7.56
CA ILE A 110 4.25 -11.22 -7.22
C ILE A 110 5.11 -12.18 -6.41
N ASN A 111 4.64 -12.56 -5.22
CA ASN A 111 5.19 -13.69 -4.49
C ASN A 111 4.65 -14.98 -5.10
N TYR A 112 5.43 -15.64 -5.96
CA TYR A 112 5.00 -16.86 -6.65
C TYR A 112 4.67 -18.03 -5.72
N LYS A 113 5.33 -18.14 -4.55
CA LYS A 113 5.04 -19.21 -3.58
C LYS A 113 3.66 -19.03 -2.94
N LYS A 114 3.32 -17.80 -2.56
CA LYS A 114 2.02 -17.47 -1.93
C LYS A 114 0.93 -17.14 -2.95
N GLY A 115 1.30 -16.85 -4.20
CA GLY A 115 0.42 -16.32 -5.22
C GLY A 115 -0.22 -14.99 -4.80
N THR A 116 0.51 -14.13 -4.10
CA THR A 116 0.01 -12.84 -3.61
C THR A 116 0.84 -11.70 -4.18
N VAL A 117 0.19 -10.61 -4.52
CA VAL A 117 0.83 -9.36 -4.90
C VAL A 117 1.45 -8.73 -3.65
N ASN A 118 2.67 -8.24 -3.78
CA ASN A 118 3.31 -7.38 -2.78
C ASN A 118 2.78 -5.95 -2.98
N ASN A 119 2.33 -5.32 -1.89
CA ASN A 119 1.82 -3.95 -1.88
C ASN A 119 2.89 -2.89 -1.51
N CYS A 120 4.15 -3.27 -1.29
CA CYS A 120 5.23 -2.36 -0.86
C CYS A 120 5.84 -1.51 -1.97
N VAL A 121 5.69 -1.91 -3.23
CA VAL A 121 6.04 -1.11 -4.41
C VAL A 121 4.94 -1.29 -5.44
N LEU A 122 4.21 -0.22 -5.74
CA LEU A 122 3.06 -0.27 -6.63
C LEU A 122 3.09 0.89 -7.63
N LYS A 123 3.05 0.54 -8.90
CA LYS A 123 2.61 1.41 -9.99
C LYS A 123 1.43 0.71 -10.65
N ILE A 124 0.26 1.31 -10.55
CA ILE A 124 -0.97 0.81 -11.16
C ILE A 124 -1.66 2.01 -11.79
N PRO A 125 -2.03 1.97 -13.07
CA PRO A 125 -2.64 3.12 -13.72
C PRO A 125 -3.94 3.53 -13.05
N ARG A 126 -4.20 4.84 -13.00
CA ARG A 126 -5.42 5.43 -12.40
C ARG A 126 -6.73 4.84 -12.93
N TYR A 127 -6.75 4.35 -14.17
CA TYR A 127 -7.91 3.74 -14.82
C TYR A 127 -8.07 2.23 -14.55
N SER A 128 -7.15 1.60 -13.80
CA SER A 128 -7.22 0.18 -13.42
C SER A 128 -8.56 -0.13 -12.76
N VAL A 129 -9.27 -1.12 -13.29
CA VAL A 129 -10.54 -1.56 -12.71
C VAL A 129 -10.28 -2.24 -11.36
N ALA A 130 -9.15 -2.95 -11.21
CA ALA A 130 -8.77 -3.53 -9.94
C ALA A 130 -8.60 -2.46 -8.85
N LEU A 131 -7.92 -1.35 -9.15
CA LEU A 131 -7.73 -0.25 -8.20
C LEU A 131 -9.06 0.36 -7.74
N HIS A 132 -10.03 0.47 -8.65
CA HIS A 132 -11.40 0.91 -8.30
C HIS A 132 -12.14 -0.09 -7.42
N LEU A 133 -12.00 -1.39 -7.65
CA LEU A 133 -12.56 -2.43 -6.77
C LEU A 133 -11.97 -2.34 -5.35
N VAL A 134 -10.66 -2.17 -5.23
CA VAL A 134 -9.97 -1.97 -3.94
C VAL A 134 -10.53 -0.76 -3.21
N ARG A 135 -10.63 0.39 -3.88
CA ARG A 135 -11.22 1.60 -3.29
C ARG A 135 -12.67 1.43 -2.86
N ASN A 136 -13.48 0.72 -3.66
CA ASN A 136 -14.88 0.47 -3.31
C ASN A 136 -14.99 -0.41 -2.05
N PHE A 137 -14.11 -1.40 -1.90
CA PHE A 137 -14.03 -2.20 -0.69
C PHE A 137 -13.63 -1.36 0.54
N HIS A 138 -12.62 -0.49 0.39
CA HIS A 138 -12.21 0.43 1.47
C HIS A 138 -13.32 1.41 1.90
N LYS A 139 -14.24 1.75 0.99
CA LYS A 139 -15.38 2.62 1.29
C LYS A 139 -16.64 1.88 1.74
N ALA A 140 -16.63 0.55 1.71
CA ALA A 140 -17.81 -0.23 2.04
C ALA A 140 -18.13 -0.06 3.53
N ARG A 141 -19.38 0.28 3.84
CA ARG A 141 -19.88 0.31 5.22
C ARG A 141 -19.69 -1.04 5.93
N VAL A 142 -19.84 -2.13 5.17
CA VAL A 142 -19.62 -3.50 5.63
C VAL A 142 -18.65 -4.17 4.65
N PRO A 143 -17.35 -4.23 4.97
CA PRO A 143 -16.32 -4.72 4.05
C PRO A 143 -16.27 -6.25 4.08
N ILE A 144 -17.09 -6.89 3.25
CA ILE A 144 -17.16 -8.35 3.16
C ILE A 144 -16.08 -8.86 2.18
N PRO A 145 -15.12 -9.71 2.61
CA PRO A 145 -14.07 -10.21 1.75
C PRO A 145 -14.54 -11.43 0.94
N PHE A 146 -15.41 -11.21 -0.05
CA PHE A 146 -16.09 -12.26 -0.82
C PHE A 146 -15.17 -13.29 -1.51
N TRP A 147 -13.87 -13.00 -1.63
CA TRP A 147 -12.88 -13.92 -2.18
C TRP A 147 -12.39 -14.98 -1.19
N TRP A 148 -12.77 -14.87 0.08
CA TRP A 148 -12.48 -15.90 1.07
C TRP A 148 -13.31 -17.15 0.82
N ARG A 149 -12.77 -18.29 1.26
CA ARG A 149 -13.52 -19.55 1.26
C ARG A 149 -14.69 -19.47 2.23
N LYS A 150 -15.77 -20.19 1.91
CA LYS A 150 -17.00 -20.23 2.69
C LYS A 150 -16.76 -20.41 4.20
N GLN A 151 -15.92 -21.38 4.59
CA GLN A 151 -15.65 -21.66 6.01
C GLN A 151 -15.10 -20.45 6.79
N ARG A 152 -14.41 -19.52 6.10
CA ARG A 152 -13.87 -18.29 6.70
C ARG A 152 -14.87 -17.13 6.63
N LEU A 153 -15.82 -17.17 5.70
CA LEU A 153 -16.89 -16.18 5.58
C LEU A 153 -18.05 -16.45 6.54
N ASP A 154 -18.40 -17.72 6.77
CA ASP A 154 -19.56 -18.11 7.60
C ASP A 154 -19.57 -17.39 8.96
N PRO A 155 -18.47 -17.31 9.74
CA PRO A 155 -18.48 -16.59 11.02
C PRO A 155 -18.77 -15.09 10.90
N ILE A 156 -18.29 -14.44 9.83
CA ILE A 156 -18.55 -13.00 9.58
C ILE A 156 -20.02 -12.81 9.18
N LEU A 157 -20.56 -13.71 8.37
CA LEU A 157 -21.97 -13.64 7.96
C LEU A 157 -22.90 -13.88 9.16
N ASP A 158 -22.54 -14.79 10.05
CA ASP A 158 -23.26 -15.03 11.30
C ASP A 158 -23.25 -13.80 12.21
N GLN A 159 -22.11 -13.13 12.38
CA GLN A 159 -22.00 -11.85 13.11
C GLN A 159 -22.91 -10.77 12.51
N ILE A 160 -22.88 -10.62 11.19
CA ILE A 160 -23.73 -9.65 10.47
C ILE A 160 -25.22 -9.95 10.71
N SER A 161 -25.62 -11.22 10.69
CA SER A 161 -27.01 -11.62 10.94
C SER A 161 -27.50 -11.28 12.35
N GLN A 162 -26.58 -11.17 13.31
CA GLN A 162 -26.83 -10.77 14.69
C GLN A 162 -26.76 -9.24 14.90
N GLY A 163 -26.49 -8.47 13.82
CA GLY A 163 -26.40 -7.02 13.87
C GLY A 163 -25.00 -6.47 14.16
N ASP A 164 -23.99 -7.33 14.32
CA ASP A 164 -22.59 -6.92 14.49
C ASP A 164 -21.93 -6.73 13.12
N LEU A 165 -21.71 -5.47 12.74
CA LEU A 165 -21.21 -5.12 11.42
C LEU A 165 -19.69 -4.99 11.45
N PRO A 166 -18.94 -5.83 10.70
CA PRO A 166 -17.50 -5.69 10.63
C PRO A 166 -17.12 -4.33 10.03
N THR A 167 -15.97 -3.82 10.47
CA THR A 167 -15.31 -2.65 9.91
C THR A 167 -13.98 -3.08 9.28
N LEU A 168 -13.26 -2.17 8.62
CA LEU A 168 -11.93 -2.51 8.12
C LEU A 168 -10.98 -2.97 9.24
N ASN A 169 -11.09 -2.38 10.43
CA ASN A 169 -10.28 -2.71 11.61
C ASN A 169 -10.61 -4.07 12.23
N SER A 170 -11.78 -4.65 11.92
CA SER A 170 -12.15 -5.96 12.46
C SER A 170 -11.70 -7.11 11.55
N LEU A 171 -11.13 -6.81 10.38
CA LEU A 171 -10.66 -7.83 9.44
C LEU A 171 -9.22 -8.28 9.79
N PRO A 172 -8.83 -9.52 9.52
CA PRO A 172 -7.45 -9.97 9.75
C PRO A 172 -6.43 -9.12 8.99
N LEU A 173 -5.22 -9.01 9.55
CA LEU A 173 -4.09 -8.34 8.90
C LEU A 173 -3.94 -8.81 7.44
N THR A 174 -3.45 -7.92 6.57
CA THR A 174 -3.27 -8.12 5.12
C THR A 174 -4.55 -8.16 4.27
N THR A 175 -5.74 -8.12 4.89
CA THR A 175 -7.01 -8.17 4.15
C THR A 175 -7.21 -6.94 3.27
N THR A 176 -6.97 -5.75 3.82
CA THR A 176 -7.20 -4.44 3.16
C THR A 176 -6.18 -4.11 2.08
N GLY A 177 -4.97 -4.65 2.20
CA GLY A 177 -3.86 -4.43 1.29
C GLY A 177 -3.67 -5.57 0.31
N PRO A 178 -2.67 -6.44 0.53
CA PRO A 178 -2.20 -7.37 -0.50
C PRO A 178 -3.26 -8.42 -0.88
N ASN A 179 -4.11 -8.88 0.05
CA ASN A 179 -5.14 -9.88 -0.29
C ASN A 179 -6.24 -9.30 -1.18
N MET A 180 -6.80 -8.14 -0.80
CA MET A 180 -7.82 -7.45 -1.60
C MET A 180 -7.25 -7.05 -2.97
N LEU A 181 -6.03 -6.50 -3.01
CA LEU A 181 -5.36 -6.12 -4.25
C LEU A 181 -5.12 -7.33 -5.16
N THR A 182 -4.63 -8.45 -4.60
CA THR A 182 -4.42 -9.70 -5.35
C THR A 182 -5.71 -10.20 -5.97
N TRP A 183 -6.80 -10.23 -5.19
CA TRP A 183 -8.10 -10.65 -5.70
C TRP A 183 -8.58 -9.74 -6.83
N ALA A 184 -8.53 -8.43 -6.63
CA ALA A 184 -9.00 -7.46 -7.61
C ALA A 184 -8.22 -7.58 -8.94
N LEU A 185 -6.89 -7.65 -8.87
CA LEU A 185 -6.02 -7.81 -10.05
C LEU A 185 -6.29 -9.13 -10.78
N ARG A 186 -6.53 -10.23 -10.05
CA ARG A 186 -6.89 -11.52 -10.65
C ARG A 186 -8.25 -11.47 -11.34
N THR A 187 -9.27 -10.98 -10.66
CA THR A 187 -10.64 -10.88 -11.18
C THR A 187 -10.69 -10.05 -12.46
N LYS A 188 -9.81 -9.06 -12.60
CA LYS A 188 -9.75 -8.21 -13.80
C LYS A 188 -8.72 -8.64 -14.84
N GLY A 189 -7.93 -9.69 -14.59
CA GLY A 189 -6.84 -10.12 -15.47
C GLY A 189 -5.62 -9.21 -15.49
N GLU A 190 -5.66 -8.08 -14.75
CA GLU A 190 -4.57 -7.09 -14.66
C GLU A 190 -3.35 -7.65 -13.91
N ILE A 191 -3.50 -8.74 -13.16
CA ILE A 191 -2.39 -9.44 -12.48
C ILE A 191 -1.30 -9.92 -13.46
N ASN A 192 -1.66 -10.18 -14.72
CA ASN A 192 -0.73 -10.67 -15.75
C ASN A 192 0.33 -9.62 -16.15
N ASN A 193 0.15 -8.37 -15.75
CA ASN A 193 1.11 -7.29 -15.97
C ASN A 193 2.18 -7.18 -14.87
N GLY A 194 2.05 -7.98 -13.79
CA GLY A 194 3.00 -7.97 -12.67
C GLY A 194 4.36 -8.60 -13.02
N GLN A 195 5.36 -8.34 -12.18
CA GLN A 195 6.73 -8.84 -12.40
C GLN A 195 7.40 -9.36 -11.11
N HIS A 196 8.58 -9.96 -11.25
CA HIS A 196 9.39 -10.42 -10.12
C HIS A 196 10.14 -9.25 -9.45
N PHE A 197 10.33 -9.31 -8.13
CA PHE A 197 10.87 -8.25 -7.27
C PHE A 197 12.41 -8.11 -7.26
N SER A 198 13.13 -8.31 -8.37
CA SER A 198 14.61 -8.31 -8.39
C SER A 198 15.29 -6.92 -8.39
N ARG A 199 14.52 -5.84 -8.23
CA ARG A 199 15.01 -4.45 -8.34
C ARG A 199 15.08 -3.71 -7.01
N TYR A 200 14.44 -4.23 -5.97
CA TYR A 200 14.39 -3.64 -4.65
C TYR A 200 14.46 -4.72 -3.58
N TRP A 201 14.82 -4.32 -2.37
CA TRP A 201 14.80 -5.18 -1.18
C TRP A 201 13.80 -4.63 -0.18
N HIS A 202 12.83 -5.46 0.21
CA HIS A 202 11.88 -5.19 1.28
C HIS A 202 12.35 -5.82 2.59
N PHE A 203 12.63 -5.02 3.61
CA PHE A 203 13.33 -5.50 4.81
C PHE A 203 12.48 -6.40 5.73
N GLU A 204 11.16 -6.22 5.83
CA GLU A 204 10.30 -7.11 6.64
C GLU A 204 10.28 -8.57 6.14
N SER A 205 10.67 -8.82 4.88
CA SER A 205 10.71 -10.17 4.32
C SER A 205 11.77 -11.09 4.95
N VAL A 206 12.73 -10.54 5.70
CA VAL A 206 13.86 -11.29 6.29
C VAL A 206 13.62 -11.64 7.77
N LEU A 207 12.76 -10.89 8.48
CA LEU A 207 12.50 -11.11 9.90
C LEU A 207 11.46 -12.20 10.18
N ASN A 208 10.87 -12.80 9.14
CA ASN A 208 9.90 -13.88 9.21
C ASN A 208 10.48 -15.21 8.70
N HIS A 209 11.68 -15.56 9.16
CA HIS A 209 12.27 -16.90 9.04
C HIS A 209 12.40 -17.55 10.40
#